data_AF-A0AAP1RAZ9-F1
#
_entry.id   AF-A0AAP1RAZ9-F1
#
_cell.length_a   1.000
_cell.length_b   1.000
_cell.length_c   1.000
_cell.angle_alpha   90.00
_cell.angle_beta   90.00
_cell.angle_gamma   90.00
#
_symmetry.space_group_name_H-M   'P 1'
#
loop_
_entity.id
_entity.type
_entity.pdbx_description
1 polymer ?
#
loop_
_entity_poly.entity_id
_entity_poly.type
_entity_poly.pdbx_seq_one_letter_code
_entity_poly.pdbx_strand_id
1 'polypeptide(L)'
;TYSSGAMAVLEDDEDIIRTMPFPIGSYYLANSPRGSVDTCFRKFSMTVRQLVQEFGLNNVSESVKSMWESGIYEKWIDVMHSVYPNIDRDTSKLDSKNKPFKSVYYEVGGDNDKLLRESGFDEFPIMAPRWEVNGEDVYGSSCPGMLALGPVKALQLLQKRKSQLIDKATNPPMVAPTSLKNQRASLLPGDITYIDQITGQDGFRPAYLVNPSTADLVADIQDTRQIINSAYFVDLFMMLQ
;
A
#
# COMPACT_ATOMS: atom_id res chain seq x y z
N THR A 1 -3.36 -1.01 3.60
CA THR A 1 -3.90 0.05 4.47
C THR A 1 -2.82 0.44 5.44
N TYR A 2 -2.57 1.74 5.58
CA TYR A 2 -1.49 2.27 6.39
C TYR A 2 -2.07 3.25 7.40
N SER A 3 -1.51 3.26 8.59
CA SER A 3 -1.92 4.11 9.73
C SER A 3 -1.16 5.43 9.78
N SER A 4 -0.05 5.52 9.04
CA SER A 4 0.85 6.67 8.99
C SER A 4 1.03 7.15 7.56
N GLY A 5 0.90 8.46 7.36
CA GLY A 5 1.31 9.15 6.15
C GLY A 5 2.48 10.07 6.44
N ALA A 6 3.24 10.42 5.41
CA ALA A 6 4.23 11.49 5.49
C ALA A 6 4.15 12.34 4.21
N MET A 7 4.25 13.64 4.37
CA MET A 7 4.25 14.62 3.29
C MET A 7 5.25 15.71 3.65
N ALA A 8 6.17 16.03 2.74
CA ALA A 8 7.00 17.22 2.89
C ALA A 8 6.27 18.45 2.34
N VAL A 9 6.44 19.56 3.04
CA VAL A 9 6.07 20.90 2.61
C VAL A 9 7.39 21.66 2.49
N LEU A 10 7.82 21.88 1.25
CA LEU A 10 9.08 22.54 0.94
C LEU A 10 8.77 23.91 0.32
N GLU A 11 9.60 24.90 0.61
CA GLU A 11 9.59 26.17 -0.11
C GLU A 11 10.17 25.94 -1.51
N ASP A 12 9.54 26.54 -2.53
CA ASP A 12 9.95 26.43 -3.93
C ASP A 12 9.98 27.81 -4.57
N ASP A 13 10.96 28.07 -5.44
CA ASP A 13 11.15 29.39 -6.05
C ASP A 13 10.09 29.68 -7.13
N GLU A 14 9.54 28.63 -7.77
CA GLU A 14 8.49 28.77 -8.79
C GLU A 14 7.08 28.79 -8.19
N ASP A 15 6.75 27.76 -7.39
CA ASP A 15 5.38 27.54 -6.89
C ASP A 15 5.15 28.10 -5.46
N ILE A 16 6.15 28.75 -4.86
CA ILE A 16 6.20 29.25 -3.47
C ILE A 16 6.19 28.11 -2.43
N ILE A 17 5.27 27.15 -2.55
CA ILE A 17 5.16 25.98 -1.69
C ILE A 17 4.96 24.74 -2.54
N ARG A 18 5.84 23.75 -2.36
CA ARG A 18 5.74 22.44 -2.98
C ARG A 18 5.46 21.37 -1.93
N THR A 19 4.29 20.76 -2.04
CA THR A 19 3.91 19.60 -1.20
C THR A 19 4.21 18.30 -1.92
N MET A 20 4.97 17.40 -1.29
CA MET A 20 5.31 16.09 -1.84
C MET A 20 4.88 14.96 -0.89
N PRO A 21 3.87 14.14 -1.24
CA PRO A 21 3.53 12.97 -0.44
C PRO A 21 4.62 11.91 -0.58
N PHE A 22 4.95 11.25 0.52
CA PHE A 22 5.93 10.17 0.54
C PHE A 22 5.24 8.82 0.49
N PRO A 23 5.60 7.94 -0.47
CA PRO A 23 5.08 6.59 -0.49
C PRO A 23 5.54 5.83 0.75
N ILE A 24 4.65 5.02 1.30
CA ILE A 24 4.98 4.16 2.45
C ILE A 24 6.13 3.21 2.10
N GLY A 25 7.07 3.03 3.03
CA GLY A 25 8.27 2.22 2.83
C GLY A 25 9.44 2.97 2.19
N SER A 26 9.26 4.21 1.70
CA SER A 26 10.38 5.07 1.30
C SER A 26 10.90 5.95 2.44
N TYR A 27 10.21 6.00 3.58
CA TYR A 27 10.54 6.87 4.69
C TYR A 27 10.54 6.14 6.02
N TYR A 28 11.29 6.69 6.98
CA TYR A 28 11.41 6.26 8.36
C TYR A 28 11.24 7.48 9.26
N LEU A 29 10.41 7.36 10.28
CA LEU A 29 10.18 8.43 11.25
C LEU A 29 10.89 8.11 12.58
N ALA A 30 11.09 9.12 13.42
CA ALA A 30 11.35 8.94 14.84
C ALA A 30 10.65 10.03 15.67
N ASN A 31 10.37 9.70 16.92
CA ASN A 31 9.68 10.59 17.85
C ASN A 31 10.68 11.30 18.76
N SER A 32 10.42 12.58 19.01
CA SER A 32 11.01 13.33 20.12
C SER A 32 10.60 12.76 21.48
N PRO A 33 11.27 13.13 22.58
CA PRO A 33 10.86 12.77 23.95
C PRO A 33 9.44 13.21 24.33
N ARG A 34 8.83 14.12 23.57
CA ARG A 34 7.43 14.58 23.76
C ARG A 34 6.42 13.76 22.93
N GLY A 35 6.86 12.71 22.23
CA GLY A 35 6.00 11.91 21.35
C GLY A 35 5.64 12.57 20.02
N SER A 36 6.14 13.79 19.76
CA SER A 36 5.99 14.49 18.47
C SER A 36 7.05 14.00 17.49
N VAL A 37 6.69 13.79 16.22
CA VAL A 37 7.64 13.39 15.17
C VAL A 37 8.56 14.57 14.87
N ASP A 38 9.87 14.39 15.05
CA ASP A 38 10.89 15.43 14.84
C ASP A 38 11.98 15.00 13.84
N THR A 39 12.00 13.72 13.48
CA THR A 39 13.06 13.12 12.68
C THR A 39 12.44 12.29 11.56
N CYS A 40 12.93 12.47 10.35
CA CYS A 40 12.52 11.68 9.20
C CYS A 40 13.72 11.38 8.30
N PHE A 41 13.87 10.11 7.94
CA PHE A 41 14.79 9.66 6.90
C PHE A 41 13.98 9.20 5.70
N ARG A 42 14.41 9.54 4.49
CA ARG A 42 13.78 9.10 3.26
C ARG A 42 14.83 8.56 2.32
N LYS A 43 14.59 7.36 1.78
CA LYS A 43 15.39 6.76 0.72
C LYS A 43 14.60 6.83 -0.59
N PHE A 44 15.21 7.37 -1.63
CA PHE A 44 14.62 7.41 -2.97
C PHE A 44 15.73 7.38 -4.03
N SER A 45 15.38 6.95 -5.24
CA SER A 45 16.35 6.87 -6.33
C SER A 45 16.15 8.05 -7.28
N MET A 46 17.26 8.65 -7.71
CA MET A 46 17.30 9.72 -8.71
C MET A 46 18.18 9.29 -9.87
N THR A 47 17.91 9.81 -11.08
CA THR A 47 18.83 9.62 -12.20
C THR A 47 20.05 10.52 -12.04
N VAL A 48 21.20 10.11 -12.60
CA VAL A 48 22.43 10.94 -12.67
C VAL A 48 22.10 12.35 -13.15
N ARG A 49 21.23 12.48 -14.17
CA ARG A 49 20.78 13.78 -14.67
C ARG A 49 20.07 14.63 -13.64
N GLN A 50 19.09 14.08 -12.93
CA GLN A 50 18.35 14.81 -11.92
C GLN A 50 19.27 15.21 -10.76
N LEU A 51 20.19 14.34 -10.38
CA LEU A 51 21.14 14.57 -9.30
C LEU A 51 22.08 15.75 -9.62
N VAL A 52 22.62 15.79 -10.84
CA VAL A 52 23.46 16.92 -11.30
C VAL A 52 22.66 18.21 -11.47
N GLN A 53 21.40 18.14 -11.92
CA GLN A 53 20.54 19.31 -12.05
C GLN A 53 20.14 19.92 -10.69
N GLU A 54 19.86 19.09 -9.68
CA GLU A 54 19.41 19.57 -8.36
C GLU A 54 20.58 19.97 -7.45
N PHE A 55 21.68 19.21 -7.45
CA PHE A 55 22.79 19.40 -6.50
C PHE A 55 24.05 20.03 -7.11
N GLY A 56 24.12 20.10 -8.44
CA GLY A 56 25.28 20.59 -9.18
C GLY A 56 26.42 19.57 -9.23
N LEU A 57 27.22 19.62 -10.31
CA LEU A 57 28.28 18.65 -10.56
C LEU A 57 29.33 18.58 -9.44
N ASN A 58 29.59 19.68 -8.72
CA ASN A 58 30.66 19.71 -7.72
C ASN A 58 30.37 18.86 -6.48
N ASN A 59 29.10 18.77 -6.09
CA ASN A 59 28.67 18.13 -4.84
C ASN A 59 28.39 16.63 -4.97
N VAL A 60 28.28 16.11 -6.20
CA VAL A 60 28.04 14.68 -6.45
C VAL A 60 29.32 13.85 -6.26
N SER A 61 29.17 12.55 -6.00
CA SER A 61 30.33 11.67 -5.81
C SER A 61 31.17 11.51 -7.09
N GLU A 62 32.41 11.07 -6.94
CA GLU A 62 33.30 10.85 -8.09
C GLU A 62 32.73 9.83 -9.07
N SER A 63 32.04 8.82 -8.54
CA SER A 63 31.32 7.83 -9.36
C SER A 63 30.28 8.47 -10.26
N VAL A 64 29.50 9.42 -9.74
CA VAL A 64 28.46 10.13 -10.52
C VAL A 64 29.08 11.10 -11.51
N LYS A 65 30.18 11.79 -11.14
CA LYS A 65 30.95 12.65 -12.05
C LYS A 65 31.46 11.87 -13.25
N SER A 66 32.08 10.71 -13.03
CA SER A 66 32.57 9.86 -14.12
C SER A 66 31.43 9.35 -15.02
N MET A 67 30.28 9.03 -14.45
CA MET A 67 29.09 8.62 -15.23
C MET A 67 28.55 9.78 -16.08
N TRP A 68 28.55 11.00 -15.54
CA TRP A 68 28.16 12.20 -16.27
C TRP A 68 29.10 12.49 -17.45
N GLU A 69 30.42 12.45 -17.22
CA GLU A 69 31.44 12.66 -18.27
C GLU A 69 31.40 11.56 -19.35
N SER A 70 31.05 10.34 -18.96
CA SER A 70 30.88 9.20 -19.88
C SER A 70 29.55 9.23 -20.67
N GLY A 71 28.68 10.22 -20.43
CA GLY A 71 27.39 10.36 -21.10
C GLY A 71 26.29 9.43 -20.58
N ILE A 72 26.47 8.81 -19.41
CA ILE A 72 25.49 7.91 -18.79
C ILE A 72 24.59 8.72 -17.85
N TYR A 73 23.53 9.28 -18.40
CA TYR A 73 22.65 10.21 -17.68
C TYR A 73 21.45 9.55 -16.99
N GLU A 74 21.03 8.38 -17.45
CA GLU A 74 19.77 7.73 -17.02
C GLU A 74 19.95 6.64 -15.96
N LYS A 75 21.18 6.44 -15.47
CA LYS A 75 21.43 5.47 -14.41
C LYS A 75 20.84 5.97 -13.10
N TRP A 76 20.16 5.06 -12.38
CA TRP A 76 19.56 5.32 -11.07
C TRP A 76 20.61 5.21 -9.96
N ILE A 77 20.59 6.19 -9.07
CA ILE A 77 21.42 6.28 -7.86
C ILE A 77 20.50 6.48 -6.67
N ASP A 78 20.73 5.73 -5.61
CA ASP A 78 19.98 5.87 -4.37
C ASP A 78 20.50 7.08 -3.58
N VAL A 79 19.59 7.96 -3.19
CA VAL A 79 19.85 9.13 -2.35
C VAL A 79 19.07 8.98 -1.05
N MET A 80 19.70 9.38 0.05
CA MET A 80 19.07 9.49 1.35
C MET A 80 18.91 10.96 1.73
N HIS A 81 17.71 11.32 2.14
CA HIS A 81 17.37 12.61 2.71
C HIS A 81 17.05 12.42 4.20
N SER A 82 17.84 13.03 5.07
CA SER A 82 17.63 12.99 6.52
C SER A 82 17.27 14.37 7.03
N VAL A 83 16.20 14.44 7.82
CA VAL A 83 15.78 15.64 8.55
C VAL A 83 15.72 15.29 10.02
N TYR A 84 16.45 16.02 10.86
CA TYR A 84 16.53 15.75 12.30
C TYR A 84 16.83 17.04 13.08
N PRO A 85 16.48 17.12 14.38
CA PRO A 85 16.78 18.29 15.20
C PRO A 85 18.30 18.47 15.37
N ASN A 86 18.75 19.72 15.28
CA ASN A 86 20.16 20.08 15.42
C ASN A 86 20.51 20.38 16.89
N ILE A 87 21.23 19.47 17.56
CA ILE A 87 21.58 19.58 18.98
C ILE A 87 22.78 20.52 19.20
N ASP A 88 23.73 20.55 18.25
CA ASP A 88 24.97 21.34 18.33
C ASP A 88 24.83 22.75 17.71
N ARG A 89 23.63 23.33 17.78
CA ARG A 89 23.31 24.62 17.16
C ARG A 89 24.09 25.76 17.82
N ASP A 90 24.87 26.49 17.03
CA ASP A 90 25.40 27.79 17.41
C ASP A 90 24.37 28.89 17.08
N THR A 91 23.65 29.37 18.11
CA THR A 91 22.60 30.39 17.97
C THR A 91 23.11 31.77 17.56
N SER A 92 24.43 31.98 17.57
CA SER A 92 25.06 33.24 17.17
C SER A 92 25.20 33.39 15.65
N LYS A 93 25.05 32.31 14.89
CA LYS A 93 25.24 32.29 13.43
C LYS A 93 23.92 32.06 12.70
N LEU A 94 23.65 32.90 11.71
CA LEU A 94 22.46 32.84 10.83
C LEU A 94 22.62 31.89 9.63
N ASP A 95 23.71 31.12 9.58
CA ASP A 95 23.96 30.20 8.46
C ASP A 95 22.88 29.11 8.36
N SER A 96 22.58 28.70 7.12
CA SER A 96 21.61 27.61 6.83
C SER A 96 21.89 26.32 7.60
N LYS A 97 23.15 26.07 7.98
CA LYS A 97 23.59 24.90 8.77
C LYS A 97 23.24 24.97 10.25
N ASN A 98 22.98 26.16 10.80
CA ASN A 98 22.70 26.39 12.23
C ASN A 98 21.20 26.62 12.51
N LYS A 99 20.32 26.19 11.60
CA LYS A 99 18.88 26.19 11.84
C LYS A 99 18.46 25.06 12.80
N PRO A 100 17.30 25.19 13.46
CA PRO A 100 16.77 24.21 14.43
C PRO A 100 16.68 22.77 13.89
N PHE A 101 16.29 22.61 12.63
CA PHE A 101 16.25 21.31 11.96
C PHE A 101 17.30 21.26 10.86
N LYS A 102 18.10 20.20 10.86
CA LYS A 102 19.10 19.96 9.83
C LYS A 102 18.52 19.05 8.75
N SER A 103 18.76 19.37 7.49
CA SER A 103 18.35 18.61 6.31
C SER A 103 19.57 18.25 5.49
N VAL A 104 19.86 16.96 5.39
CA VAL A 104 21.06 16.45 4.71
C VAL A 104 20.65 15.50 3.59
N TYR A 105 21.23 15.72 2.42
CA TYR A 105 21.15 14.81 1.28
C TYR A 105 22.51 14.14 1.07
N TYR A 106 22.53 12.82 0.92
CA TYR A 106 23.75 12.07 0.62
C TYR A 106 23.43 10.85 -0.25
N GLU A 107 24.42 10.40 -1.02
CA GLU A 107 24.29 9.21 -1.88
C GLU A 107 24.48 7.93 -1.05
N VAL A 108 23.59 6.95 -1.24
CA VAL A 108 23.68 5.64 -0.60
C VAL A 108 24.72 4.81 -1.38
N GLY A 109 25.95 4.81 -0.87
CA GLY A 109 27.11 4.17 -1.52
C GLY A 109 28.06 5.13 -2.24
N GLY A 110 27.93 6.44 -2.01
CA GLY A 110 28.89 7.45 -2.46
C GLY A 110 30.13 7.55 -1.54
N ASP A 111 30.97 8.55 -1.81
CA ASP A 111 32.13 8.86 -0.97
C ASP A 111 31.66 9.24 0.45
N ASN A 112 32.15 8.54 1.48
CA ASN A 112 31.72 8.69 2.88
C ASN A 112 31.84 10.12 3.46
N ASP A 113 32.54 11.03 2.78
CA ASP A 113 32.84 12.38 3.25
C ASP A 113 32.14 13.50 2.47
N LYS A 114 31.33 13.18 1.44
CA LYS A 114 30.65 14.18 0.61
C LYS A 114 29.14 14.17 0.84
N LEU A 115 28.61 15.34 1.21
CA LEU A 115 27.17 15.61 1.27
C LEU A 115 26.74 16.31 -0.02
N LEU A 116 25.60 15.89 -0.57
CA LEU A 116 25.01 16.50 -1.78
C LEU A 116 24.47 17.90 -1.49
N ARG A 117 23.78 18.02 -0.35
CA ARG A 117 23.23 19.28 0.16
C ARG A 117 23.12 19.20 1.66
N GLU A 118 23.62 20.23 2.31
CA GLU A 118 23.42 20.48 3.74
C GLU A 118 22.65 21.79 3.87
N SER A 119 21.39 21.68 4.25
CA SER A 119 20.51 22.81 4.52
C SER A 119 19.91 22.68 5.91
N GLY A 120 19.15 23.69 6.33
CA GLY A 120 18.35 23.60 7.53
C GLY A 120 17.00 24.28 7.37
N PHE A 121 16.10 23.96 8.27
CA PHE A 121 14.74 24.50 8.33
C PHE A 121 14.47 25.12 9.70
N ASP A 122 13.70 26.21 9.71
CA ASP A 122 13.29 26.90 10.93
C ASP A 122 12.20 26.10 11.68
N GLU A 123 11.35 25.41 10.94
CA GLU A 123 10.34 24.47 11.44
C GLU A 123 10.47 23.10 10.78
N PHE A 124 9.92 22.04 11.39
CA PHE A 124 9.99 20.69 10.82
C PHE A 124 9.14 20.63 9.53
N PRO A 125 9.75 20.39 8.35
CA PRO A 125 9.06 20.53 7.07
C PRO A 125 8.19 19.32 6.69
N ILE A 126 8.12 18.30 7.55
CA ILE A 126 7.46 17.02 7.23
C ILE A 126 6.21 16.87 8.09
N MET A 127 5.06 16.87 7.43
CA MET A 127 3.79 16.53 8.03
C MET A 127 3.63 15.02 8.05
N ALA A 128 3.65 14.43 9.24
CA ALA A 128 3.50 12.99 9.45
C ALA A 128 2.20 12.66 10.21
N PRO A 129 1.02 12.74 9.57
CA PRO A 129 -0.24 12.39 10.22
C PRO A 129 -0.26 10.90 10.58
N ARG A 130 -0.66 10.60 11.81
CA ARG A 130 -0.84 9.26 12.37
C ARG A 130 -2.29 9.12 12.83
N TRP A 131 -2.98 8.06 12.41
CA TRP A 131 -4.39 7.86 12.74
C TRP A 131 -4.60 7.64 14.24
N GLU A 132 -3.93 6.64 14.79
CA GLU A 132 -3.95 6.31 16.22
C GLU A 132 -2.57 5.79 16.59
N VAL A 133 -2.01 6.27 17.70
CA VAL A 133 -0.70 5.89 18.21
C VAL A 133 -0.88 5.19 19.55
N ASN A 134 -0.34 3.99 19.71
CA ASN A 134 -0.35 3.29 20.97
C ASN A 134 0.89 3.66 21.80
N GLY A 135 0.70 4.46 22.85
CA GLY A 135 1.78 4.86 23.75
C GLY A 135 2.92 5.60 23.04
N GLU A 136 4.11 4.99 23.03
CA GLU A 136 5.35 5.57 22.52
C GLU A 136 5.69 5.16 21.07
N ASP A 137 4.79 4.43 20.40
CA ASP A 137 5.02 3.97 19.03
C ASP A 137 5.30 5.14 18.07
N VAL A 138 6.29 4.94 17.20
CA VAL A 138 6.66 5.94 16.19
C VAL A 138 5.61 5.99 15.08
N TYR A 139 5.16 4.81 14.64
CA TYR A 139 4.14 4.66 13.61
C TYR A 139 2.78 4.49 14.26
N GLY A 140 1.72 4.86 13.53
CA GLY A 140 0.37 4.57 13.96
C GLY A 140 0.14 3.06 14.12
N SER A 141 -0.48 2.66 15.22
CA SER A 141 -0.67 1.25 15.58
C SER A 141 -2.00 0.70 15.08
N SER A 142 -2.98 1.57 14.84
CA SER A 142 -4.34 1.20 14.44
C SER A 142 -4.87 2.18 13.38
N CYS A 143 -5.65 1.66 12.45
CA CYS A 143 -6.42 2.45 11.51
C CYS A 143 -7.69 1.69 11.06
N PRO A 144 -8.70 2.37 10.50
CA PRO A 144 -9.96 1.75 10.10
C PRO A 144 -9.76 0.55 9.17
N GLY A 145 -8.78 0.66 8.26
CA GLY A 145 -8.43 -0.40 7.34
C GLY A 145 -7.65 -1.57 7.95
N MET A 146 -7.08 -1.43 9.14
CA MET A 146 -6.51 -2.54 9.91
C MET A 146 -7.60 -3.25 10.73
N LEU A 147 -8.50 -2.47 11.36
CA LEU A 147 -9.64 -3.00 12.10
C LEU A 147 -10.60 -3.78 11.19
N ALA A 148 -10.92 -3.25 10.01
CA ALA A 148 -11.81 -3.88 9.03
C ALA A 148 -11.16 -5.03 8.25
N LEU A 149 -9.86 -5.31 8.43
CA LEU A 149 -9.14 -6.29 7.61
C LEU A 149 -9.71 -7.71 7.74
N GLY A 150 -10.10 -8.11 8.95
CA GLY A 150 -10.74 -9.41 9.22
C GLY A 150 -12.06 -9.56 8.46
N PRO A 151 -13.04 -8.68 8.69
CA PRO A 151 -14.31 -8.66 7.96
C PRO A 151 -14.14 -8.56 6.43
N VAL A 152 -13.21 -7.76 5.93
CA VAL A 152 -12.95 -7.65 4.47
C VAL A 152 -12.48 -8.98 3.88
N LYS A 153 -11.56 -9.70 4.56
CA LYS A 153 -11.12 -11.03 4.11
C LYS A 153 -12.25 -12.05 4.16
N ALA A 154 -13.08 -12.00 5.21
CA ALA A 154 -14.27 -12.85 5.31
C ALA A 154 -15.25 -12.58 4.15
N LEU A 155 -15.52 -11.30 3.85
CA LEU A 155 -16.37 -10.90 2.73
C LEU A 155 -15.84 -11.40 1.38
N GLN A 156 -14.53 -11.27 1.12
CA GLN A 156 -13.92 -11.78 -0.11
C GLN A 156 -14.10 -13.30 -0.26
N LEU A 157 -13.92 -14.05 0.84
CA LEU A 157 -14.13 -15.49 0.84
C LEU A 157 -15.61 -15.85 0.61
N LEU A 158 -16.53 -15.17 1.28
CA LEU A 158 -17.97 -15.37 1.13
C LEU A 158 -18.41 -15.12 -0.31
N GLN A 159 -17.94 -14.04 -0.94
CA GLN A 159 -18.26 -13.77 -2.35
C GLN A 159 -17.71 -14.85 -3.27
N LYS A 160 -16.48 -15.32 -3.03
CA LYS A 160 -15.91 -16.42 -3.81
C LYS A 160 -16.74 -17.70 -3.67
N ARG A 161 -17.19 -18.05 -2.46
CA ARG A 161 -18.02 -19.24 -2.22
C ARG A 161 -19.41 -19.08 -2.84
N LYS A 162 -20.00 -17.89 -2.77
CA LYS A 162 -21.26 -17.57 -3.45
C LYS A 162 -21.14 -17.78 -4.95
N SER A 163 -20.08 -17.29 -5.59
CA SER A 163 -19.85 -17.53 -7.02
C SER A 163 -19.73 -19.03 -7.33
N GLN A 164 -18.97 -19.79 -6.53
CA GLN A 164 -18.85 -21.25 -6.71
C GLN A 164 -20.19 -21.99 -6.54
N LEU A 165 -21.06 -21.50 -5.66
CA LEU A 165 -22.40 -22.04 -5.47
C LEU A 165 -23.27 -21.74 -6.69
N ILE A 166 -23.23 -20.51 -7.20
CA ILE A 166 -23.92 -20.14 -8.44
C ILE A 166 -23.43 -21.01 -9.60
N ASP A 167 -22.11 -21.19 -9.74
CA ASP A 167 -21.50 -22.04 -10.77
C ASP A 167 -21.95 -23.50 -10.66
N LYS A 168 -22.08 -24.04 -9.44
CA LYS A 168 -22.62 -25.39 -9.21
C LYS A 168 -24.12 -25.48 -9.43
N ALA A 169 -24.87 -24.40 -9.22
CA ALA A 169 -26.30 -24.35 -9.48
C ALA A 169 -26.59 -24.24 -10.99
N THR A 170 -25.77 -23.48 -11.73
CA THR A 170 -25.88 -23.36 -13.19
C THR A 170 -25.27 -24.55 -13.92
N ASN A 171 -24.23 -25.18 -13.36
CA ASN A 171 -23.58 -26.36 -13.93
C ASN A 171 -23.23 -27.40 -12.83
N PRO A 172 -24.21 -28.19 -12.37
CA PRO A 172 -23.98 -29.19 -11.34
C PRO A 172 -23.13 -30.36 -11.87
N PRO A 173 -22.21 -30.91 -11.05
CA PRO A 173 -21.50 -32.13 -11.42
C PRO A 173 -22.49 -33.30 -11.50
N MET A 174 -22.54 -33.92 -12.69
CA MET A 174 -23.40 -35.06 -12.97
C MET A 174 -22.64 -36.37 -12.75
N VAL A 175 -23.30 -37.35 -12.11
CA VAL A 175 -22.75 -38.71 -11.97
C VAL A 175 -23.37 -39.58 -13.05
N ALA A 176 -22.54 -40.23 -13.85
CA ALA A 176 -22.97 -41.20 -14.86
C ALA A 176 -22.36 -42.59 -14.54
N PRO A 177 -23.10 -43.69 -14.74
CA PRO A 177 -22.59 -45.04 -14.49
C PRO A 177 -21.44 -45.40 -15.45
N THR A 178 -20.50 -46.22 -14.97
CA THR A 178 -19.23 -46.57 -15.62
C THR A 178 -19.37 -47.23 -17.00
N SER A 179 -20.56 -47.73 -17.34
CA SER A 179 -20.92 -48.28 -18.66
C SER A 179 -20.89 -47.24 -19.80
N LEU A 180 -20.90 -45.94 -19.48
CA LEU A 180 -20.92 -44.81 -20.44
C LEU A 180 -19.53 -44.20 -20.74
N LYS A 181 -18.44 -44.74 -20.21
CA LYS A 181 -17.09 -44.14 -20.31
C LYS A 181 -16.54 -44.05 -21.76
N ASN A 182 -17.09 -44.82 -22.71
CA ASN A 182 -16.57 -44.96 -24.08
C ASN A 182 -17.45 -44.32 -25.19
N GLN A 183 -18.59 -43.71 -24.87
CA GLN A 183 -19.33 -42.90 -25.85
C GLN A 183 -19.08 -41.43 -25.58
N ARG A 184 -18.81 -40.66 -26.64
CA ARG A 184 -18.53 -39.21 -26.55
C ARG A 184 -19.76 -38.49 -25.99
N ALA A 185 -19.81 -38.35 -24.68
CA ALA A 185 -20.69 -37.43 -23.99
C ALA A 185 -20.20 -36.00 -24.27
N SER A 186 -20.92 -35.30 -25.13
CA SER A 186 -20.65 -33.89 -25.40
C SER A 186 -21.19 -33.06 -24.23
N LEU A 187 -20.30 -32.34 -23.55
CA LEU A 187 -20.59 -31.52 -22.36
C LEU A 187 -21.02 -30.09 -22.75
N LEU A 188 -21.89 -29.91 -23.75
CA LEU A 188 -22.52 -28.61 -23.98
C LEU A 188 -23.64 -28.37 -22.95
N PRO A 189 -23.85 -27.13 -22.48
CA PRO A 189 -24.87 -26.83 -21.48
C PRO A 189 -26.27 -27.19 -21.99
N GLY A 190 -26.96 -28.12 -21.31
CA GLY A 190 -28.39 -28.37 -21.50
C GLY A 190 -28.83 -29.63 -22.24
N ASP A 191 -27.93 -30.52 -22.69
CA ASP A 191 -28.35 -31.72 -23.42
C ASP A 191 -28.33 -32.99 -22.55
N ILE A 192 -29.48 -33.68 -22.50
CA ILE A 192 -29.72 -34.90 -21.73
C ILE A 192 -29.66 -36.07 -22.71
N THR A 193 -28.80 -37.07 -22.44
CA THR A 193 -28.83 -38.32 -23.19
C THR A 193 -29.72 -39.34 -22.48
N TYR A 194 -30.75 -39.79 -23.19
CA TYR A 194 -31.73 -40.76 -22.73
C TYR A 194 -31.11 -42.16 -22.60
N ILE A 195 -31.47 -42.87 -21.53
CA ILE A 195 -31.30 -44.31 -21.39
C ILE A 195 -32.70 -44.91 -21.36
N ASP A 196 -32.93 -45.94 -22.17
CA ASP A 196 -34.19 -46.66 -22.13
C ASP A 196 -34.26 -47.54 -20.88
N GLN A 197 -35.42 -47.46 -20.23
CA GLN A 197 -35.65 -47.81 -18.85
C GLN A 197 -36.02 -49.29 -18.71
N ILE A 198 -35.20 -50.10 -18.02
CA ILE A 198 -35.63 -51.42 -17.55
C ILE A 198 -35.13 -51.57 -16.11
N THR A 199 -36.05 -51.59 -15.15
CA THR A 199 -35.88 -51.78 -13.70
C THR A 199 -35.32 -50.62 -12.85
N GLY A 200 -36.25 -49.82 -12.30
CA GLY A 200 -36.31 -49.48 -10.87
C GLY A 200 -35.31 -48.49 -10.29
N GLN A 201 -35.64 -47.19 -10.37
CA GLN A 201 -35.20 -46.11 -9.48
C GLN A 201 -33.69 -45.90 -9.30
N ASP A 202 -33.06 -45.21 -10.25
CA ASP A 202 -32.29 -43.99 -9.94
C ASP A 202 -31.90 -43.32 -11.26
N GLY A 203 -32.72 -42.36 -11.69
CA GLY A 203 -32.37 -41.45 -12.78
C GLY A 203 -31.25 -40.49 -12.37
N PHE A 204 -30.72 -39.73 -13.33
CA PHE A 204 -29.75 -38.65 -13.13
C PHE A 204 -30.11 -37.79 -11.91
N ARG A 205 -29.51 -38.08 -10.76
CA ARG A 205 -29.58 -37.23 -9.57
C ARG A 205 -28.31 -36.40 -9.55
N PRO A 206 -28.39 -35.07 -9.34
CA PRO A 206 -27.20 -34.30 -9.04
C PRO A 206 -26.50 -34.95 -7.86
N ALA A 207 -25.17 -35.10 -7.95
CA ALA A 207 -24.37 -35.79 -6.92
C ALA A 207 -24.62 -35.26 -5.50
N TYR A 208 -25.06 -34.00 -5.42
CA TYR A 208 -25.59 -33.35 -4.22
C TYR A 208 -26.79 -32.47 -4.59
N LEU A 209 -27.89 -32.57 -3.83
CA LEU A 209 -28.90 -31.51 -3.73
C LEU A 209 -28.33 -30.40 -2.83
N VAL A 210 -27.42 -29.59 -3.37
CA VAL A 210 -26.96 -28.37 -2.72
C VAL A 210 -28.07 -27.34 -2.91
N ASN A 211 -29.07 -27.35 -2.01
CA ASN A 211 -29.99 -26.23 -1.83
C ASN A 211 -29.70 -25.48 -0.51
N PRO A 212 -28.47 -24.98 -0.27
CA PRO A 212 -28.24 -24.03 0.80
C PRO A 212 -28.98 -22.75 0.41
N SER A 213 -29.82 -22.27 1.31
CA SER A 213 -30.53 -21.00 1.22
C SER A 213 -29.55 -19.91 0.77
N THR A 214 -29.65 -19.50 -0.50
CA THR A 214 -28.88 -18.35 -1.02
C THR A 214 -29.25 -17.07 -0.28
N ALA A 215 -30.42 -17.05 0.38
CA ALA A 215 -30.87 -15.96 1.24
C ALA A 215 -29.99 -15.81 2.50
N ASP A 216 -29.59 -16.92 3.14
CA ASP A 216 -28.79 -16.87 4.37
C ASP A 216 -27.38 -16.32 4.08
N LEU A 217 -26.80 -16.70 2.94
CA LEU A 217 -25.52 -16.14 2.47
C LEU A 217 -25.62 -14.65 2.14
N VAL A 218 -26.75 -14.20 1.58
CA VAL A 218 -26.97 -12.77 1.30
C VAL A 218 -27.12 -11.97 2.59
N ALA A 219 -27.79 -12.52 3.60
CA ALA A 219 -27.92 -11.90 4.92
C ALA A 219 -26.54 -11.76 5.61
N ASP A 220 -25.72 -12.81 5.62
CA ASP A 220 -24.37 -12.78 6.18
C ASP A 220 -23.43 -11.79 5.46
N ILE A 221 -23.57 -11.69 4.13
CA ILE A 221 -22.88 -10.67 3.31
C ILE A 221 -23.33 -9.25 3.71
N GLN A 222 -24.62 -9.03 3.97
CA GLN A 222 -25.13 -7.73 4.38
C GLN A 222 -24.64 -7.33 5.77
N ASP A 223 -24.66 -8.26 6.73
CA ASP A 223 -24.12 -8.04 8.08
C ASP A 223 -22.62 -7.69 8.04
N THR A 224 -21.83 -8.48 7.32
CA THR A 224 -20.38 -8.22 7.16
C THR A 224 -20.12 -6.84 6.52
N ARG A 225 -20.95 -6.41 5.56
CA ARG A 225 -20.84 -5.08 4.95
C ARG A 225 -21.18 -3.97 5.93
N GLN A 226 -22.17 -4.15 6.80
CA GLN A 226 -22.51 -3.16 7.83
C GLN A 226 -21.37 -2.98 8.83
N ILE A 227 -20.75 -4.09 9.28
CA ILE A 227 -19.57 -4.04 10.16
C ILE A 227 -18.44 -3.25 9.49
N ILE A 228 -18.16 -3.52 8.20
CA ILE A 228 -17.15 -2.76 7.46
C ILE A 228 -17.52 -1.27 7.38
N ASN A 229 -18.76 -0.93 7.05
CA ASN A 229 -19.20 0.47 6.98
C ASN A 229 -19.05 1.21 8.32
N SER A 230 -19.42 0.56 9.43
CA SER A 230 -19.23 1.12 10.77
C SER A 230 -17.75 1.32 11.12
N ALA A 231 -16.88 0.38 10.71
CA ALA A 231 -15.44 0.48 10.97
C ALA A 231 -14.77 1.63 10.20
N TYR A 232 -15.30 2.01 9.03
CA TYR A 232 -14.86 3.15 8.23
C TYR A 232 -15.55 4.48 8.59
N PHE A 233 -16.35 4.51 9.65
CA PHE A 233 -17.09 5.71 10.09
C PHE A 233 -18.00 6.30 9.01
N VAL A 234 -18.53 5.46 8.10
CA VAL A 234 -19.36 5.93 6.98
C VAL A 234 -20.57 6.72 7.47
N ASP A 235 -21.21 6.26 8.55
CA ASP A 235 -22.39 6.91 9.13
C ASP A 235 -22.07 8.31 9.66
N LEU A 236 -20.87 8.52 10.19
CA LEU A 236 -20.42 9.82 10.69
C LEU A 236 -20.20 10.81 9.54
N PHE A 237 -19.63 10.35 8.43
CA PHE A 237 -19.43 11.18 7.23
C PHE A 237 -20.73 11.46 6.49
N MET A 238 -21.68 10.52 6.46
CA MET A 238 -23.00 10.75 5.86
C MET A 238 -23.86 11.74 6.68
N MET A 239 -23.63 11.85 7.99
CA MET A 239 -24.33 12.84 8.83
C MET A 239 -23.80 14.27 8.64
N LEU A 240 -22.55 14.43 8.18
CA LEU A 240 -21.93 15.74 7.93
C LEU A 240 -22.28 16.34 6.56
N GLN A 241 -23.07 15.62 5.76
CA GLN A 241 -23.46 15.99 4.40
C GLN A 241 -24.91 16.52 4.37
#